data_AF-A0A0K2WMX5-F1
#
_entry.id   AF-A0A0K2WMX5-F1
#
_cell.length_a   1.000
_cell.length_b   1.000
_cell.length_c   1.000
_cell.angle_alpha   90.00
_cell.angle_beta   90.00
_cell.angle_gamma   90.00
#
_symmetry.space_group_name_H-M   'P 1'
#
loop_
_entity.id
_entity.type
_entity.pdbx_description
1 polymer ?
#
loop_
_entity_poly.entity_id
_entity_poly.type
_entity_poly.pdbx_seq_one_letter_code
_entity_poly.pdbx_strand_id
1 'polypeptide(L)' 'GHTLVWHNQTPRWFFAEDRSDAPDAPLVSRDVMLERMRHYICDVMREVNASWPGVVYAWDVVNE' A
#
# COMPACT_ATOMS: atom_id res chain seq x y z
N GLY A 1 -0.93 8.64 11.19
CA GLY A 1 -0.92 7.35 10.49
C GLY A 1 0.46 7.15 9.93
N HIS A 2 1.08 6.01 10.23
CA HIS A 2 2.43 5.67 9.78
C HIS A 2 2.39 4.23 9.28
N THR A 3 2.66 3.93 8.02
CA THR A 3 2.89 4.78 6.84
C THR A 3 2.15 4.14 5.64
N LEU A 4 1.95 4.86 4.54
CA LEU A 4 1.28 4.31 3.37
C LEU A 4 2.24 3.66 2.36
N VAL A 5 3.45 4.20 2.19
CA VAL A 5 4.42 3.67 1.24
C VAL A 5 5.78 3.61 1.90
N TRP A 6 6.36 2.42 1.99
CA TRP A 6 7.71 2.22 2.53
C TRP A 6 8.38 1.00 1.91
N HIS A 7 9.69 1.07 1.71
CA HIS A 7 10.50 -0.03 1.18
C HIS A 7 10.68 -1.18 2.18
N ASN A 8 10.50 -0.91 3.49
CA ASN A 8 10.59 -1.91 4.54
C ASN A 8 9.19 -2.32 5.03
N GLN A 9 9.07 -3.53 5.58
CA GLN A 9 7.82 -4.09 6.12
C GLN A 9 6.63 -4.10 5.14
N THR A 10 6.92 -4.10 3.84
CA THR A 10 5.91 -4.26 2.78
C THR A 10 6.05 -5.66 2.16
N PRO A 11 5.00 -6.49 2.13
CA PRO A 11 5.10 -7.87 1.69
C PRO A 11 5.39 -7.97 0.19
N ARG A 12 6.24 -8.93 -0.20
CA ARG A 12 6.71 -9.10 -1.59
C ARG A 12 5.56 -9.36 -2.56
N TRP A 13 4.57 -10.16 -2.17
CA TRP A 13 3.42 -10.47 -3.03
C TRP A 13 2.72 -9.23 -3.59
N PHE A 14 2.77 -8.10 -2.87
CA PHE A 14 2.12 -6.87 -3.30
C PHE A 14 2.69 -6.31 -4.61
N PHE A 15 3.95 -6.62 -4.90
CA PHE A 15 4.65 -6.22 -6.12
C PHE A 15 4.69 -7.32 -7.18
N ALA A 16 4.36 -8.56 -6.82
CA ALA A 16 4.44 -9.71 -7.69
C ALA A 16 3.16 -9.95 -8.50
N GLU A 17 3.32 -10.55 -9.67
CA GLU A 17 2.25 -11.22 -10.40
C GLU A 17 1.66 -12.36 -9.55
N ASP A 18 0.39 -12.68 -9.78
CA ASP A 18 -0.38 -13.70 -9.05
C ASP A 18 -0.36 -13.61 -7.51
N ARG A 19 0.09 -12.47 -6.96
CA ARG A 19 0.30 -12.27 -5.53
C ARG A 19 1.17 -13.37 -4.91
N SER A 20 2.22 -13.76 -5.62
CA SER A 20 3.18 -14.76 -5.14
C SER A 20 4.22 -14.14 -4.19
N ASP A 21 4.52 -14.83 -3.09
CA ASP A 21 5.63 -14.50 -2.19
C ASP A 21 6.96 -15.17 -2.61
N ALA A 22 6.98 -15.90 -3.73
CA ALA A 22 8.20 -16.54 -4.21
C ALA A 22 9.30 -15.50 -4.52
N PRO A 23 10.57 -15.74 -4.13
CA PRO A 23 11.66 -14.77 -4.30
C PRO A 23 11.95 -14.37 -5.75
N ASP A 24 11.58 -15.24 -6.69
CA ASP A 24 11.79 -15.12 -8.14
C ASP A 24 10.49 -14.80 -8.89
N ALA A 25 9.36 -14.61 -8.19
CA ALA A 25 8.11 -14.25 -8.82
C ALA A 25 8.27 -12.95 -9.65
N PRO A 26 7.74 -12.93 -10.89
CA PRO A 26 7.82 -11.74 -11.75
C PRO A 26 7.09 -10.56 -11.10
N LEU A 27 7.65 -9.37 -11.27
CA LEU A 27 7.04 -8.13 -10.80
C LEU A 27 5.95 -7.68 -11.76
N VAL A 28 4.91 -7.05 -11.23
CA VAL A 28 3.86 -6.45 -12.06
C VAL A 28 4.39 -5.25 -12.86
N SER A 29 3.67 -4.92 -13.92
CA SER A 29 3.93 -3.70 -14.69
C SER A 29 3.71 -2.43 -13.86
N ARG A 30 4.32 -1.32 -14.32
CA ARG A 30 4.16 -0.01 -13.69
C ARG A 30 2.70 0.40 -13.52
N ASP A 31 1.88 0.19 -14.55
CA ASP A 31 0.48 0.62 -14.54
C ASP A 31 -0.35 -0.18 -13.54
N VAL A 32 -0.09 -1.49 -13.42
CA VAL A 32 -0.72 -2.33 -12.40
C VAL A 32 -0.30 -1.87 -11.00
N MET A 33 0.97 -1.54 -10.79
CA MET A 33 1.46 -1.07 -9.49
C MET A 33 0.87 0.29 -9.09
N LEU A 34 0.74 1.21 -10.04
CA LEU A 34 0.10 2.50 -9.81
C LEU A 34 -1.36 2.32 -9.38
N GLU A 35 -2.08 1.41 -10.03
CA GLU A 35 -3.48 1.13 -9.67
C GLU A 35 -3.60 0.45 -8.30
N ARG A 36 -2.70 -0.50 -7.98
CA ARG A 36 -2.63 -1.11 -6.64
C ARG A 36 -2.36 -0.07 -5.55
N MET A 37 -1.40 0.83 -5.77
CA MET A 37 -1.06 1.88 -4.82
C MET A 37 -2.22 2.86 -4.63
N ARG A 38 -2.89 3.27 -5.73
CA ARG A 38 -4.07 4.13 -5.67
C ARG A 38 -5.19 3.50 -4.85
N HIS A 39 -5.51 2.22 -5.11
CA HIS A 39 -6.53 1.51 -4.36
C HIS A 39 -6.18 1.38 -2.88
N TYR A 40 -4.95 0.94 -2.56
CA TYR A 40 -4.50 0.82 -1.18
C TYR A 40 -4.63 2.14 -0.40
N ILE A 41 -4.14 3.25 -0.95
CA ILE A 41 -4.23 4.57 -0.30
C ILE A 41 -5.70 4.97 -0.11
N CYS A 42 -6.53 4.83 -1.14
CA CYS A 42 -7.94 5.17 -1.06
C CYS A 42 -8.68 4.34 0.00
N ASP A 43 -8.45 3.03 0.02
CA ASP A 43 -9.17 2.13 0.91
C ASP A 43 -8.75 2.31 2.36
N VAL A 44 -7.45 2.47 2.65
CA VAL A 44 -6.96 2.79 4.00
C VAL A 44 -7.53 4.12 4.49
N MET A 45 -7.49 5.17 3.66
CA MET A 45 -8.04 6.47 4.03
C MET A 45 -9.55 6.43 4.24
N ARG A 46 -10.29 5.71 3.39
CA ARG A 46 -11.74 5.55 3.55
C ARG A 46 -12.08 4.81 4.83
N GLU A 47 -11.46 3.66 5.05
CA GLU A 47 -11.71 2.83 6.22
C GLU A 47 -11.38 3.57 7.51
N VAL A 48 -10.19 4.20 7.58
CA VAL A 48 -9.79 4.90 8.80
C VAL A 48 -10.71 6.08 9.13
N ASN A 49 -11.10 6.85 8.11
CA ASN A 49 -11.99 8.00 8.32
C ASN A 49 -13.44 7.58 8.62
N ALA A 50 -13.88 6.42 8.14
CA ALA A 50 -15.21 5.87 8.45
C ALA A 50 -15.26 5.31 9.87
N SER A 51 -14.25 4.53 10.25
CA SER A 51 -14.22 3.80 11.52
C SER A 51 -13.72 4.65 12.70
N TRP A 52 -12.82 5.61 12.46
CA TRP A 52 -12.23 6.47 13.50
C TRP A 52 -12.14 7.94 13.05
N PRO A 53 -13.28 8.59 12.77
CA PRO A 53 -13.31 9.95 12.27
C PRO A 53 -12.59 10.93 13.22
N GLY A 54 -11.68 11.73 12.68
CA GLY A 54 -10.97 12.78 13.42
C GLY A 54 -9.85 12.30 14.35
N VAL A 55 -9.62 10.98 14.49
CA VAL A 55 -8.56 10.45 15.36
C VAL A 55 -7.17 10.68 14.77
N VAL A 56 -7.02 10.52 13.46
CA VAL A 56 -5.73 10.67 12.76
C VAL A 56 -5.64 12.05 12.13
N TYR A 57 -4.74 12.90 12.65
CA TYR A 57 -4.57 14.28 12.17
C TYR A 57 -3.49 14.44 11.08
N ALA A 58 -2.57 13.49 10.97
CA ALA A 58 -1.45 13.51 10.02
C ALA A 58 -1.10 12.10 9.53
N TRP A 59 -0.54 12.00 8.33
CA TRP A 59 -0.11 10.76 7.70
C TRP A 59 1.28 10.88 7.09
N ASP A 60 2.13 9.89 7.37
CA ASP A 60 3.38 9.69 6.63
C ASP A 60 3.02 8.98 5.31
N VAL A 61 2.83 9.77 4.25
CA VAL A 61 2.35 9.25 2.95
C VAL A 61 3.42 8.39 2.28
N VAL A 62 4.67 8.85 2.28
CA VAL A 62 5.83 8.10 1.83
C VAL A 62 6.87 8.17 2.93
N ASN A 63 7.43 7.03 3.28
CA ASN A 63 8.49 6.90 4.25
C ASN A 63 9.73 6.36 3.54
N GLU A 64 10.85 7.07 3.71
CA GLU A 64 12.20 6.72 3.23
C GLU A 64 12.22 6.12 1.81
#